data_AF-C6BAX7-F1
#
_entry.id   AF-C6BAX7-F1
#
_cell.length_a   1.000
_cell.length_b   1.000
_cell.length_c   1.000
_cell.angle_alpha   90.00
_cell.angle_beta   90.00
_cell.angle_gamma   90.00
#
_symmetry.space_group_name_H-M   'P 1'
#
loop_
_entity.id
_entity.type
_entity.pdbx_description
1 polymer ?
#
loop_
_entity_poly.entity_id
_entity_poly.type
_entity_poly.pdbx_seq_one_letter_code
_entity_poly.pdbx_strand_id
1 'polypeptide(L)'
;MSRQQFDLTDFEWSIIQSLLPNKPRGVPRVDDRRVINSILWRFRTGSPWADVPERYGPYTTCYNRFVRWRKAGVWDHVLHEVAKAFDGDIVMSLCPSRSLRLK
;
A
#
# COMPACT_ATOMS: atom_id res chain seq x y z
N MET A 1 -0.73 -4.63 20.35
CA MET A 1 -0.48 -4.90 18.91
C MET A 1 0.83 -4.22 18.54
N SER A 2 1.82 -4.96 18.05
CA SER A 2 3.18 -4.48 17.82
C SER A 2 3.21 -3.39 16.73
N ARG A 3 3.92 -2.29 17.01
CA ARG A 3 3.94 -1.04 16.22
C ARG A 3 4.40 -1.17 14.75
N GLN A 4 4.89 -2.32 14.31
CA GLN A 4 5.54 -2.53 13.01
C GLN A 4 4.94 -3.65 12.15
N GLN A 5 3.85 -4.31 12.58
CA GLN A 5 3.33 -5.50 11.89
C GLN A 5 2.84 -5.22 10.44
N PHE A 6 2.67 -3.95 10.07
CA PHE A 6 2.08 -3.54 8.79
C PHE A 6 3.03 -2.79 7.87
N ASP A 7 4.27 -2.54 8.30
CA ASP A 7 5.25 -1.81 7.51
C ASP A 7 6.01 -2.74 6.56
N LEU A 8 6.29 -2.25 5.36
CA LEU A 8 7.13 -2.95 4.40
C LEU A 8 8.56 -3.05 4.91
N THR A 9 9.15 -4.22 4.74
CA THR A 9 10.60 -4.42 4.86
C THR A 9 11.34 -3.61 3.79
N ASP A 10 12.63 -3.36 4.00
CA ASP A 10 13.44 -2.62 3.01
C ASP A 10 13.50 -3.35 1.66
N PHE A 11 13.48 -4.68 1.69
CA PHE A 11 13.47 -5.51 0.49
C PHE A 11 12.17 -5.38 -0.29
N GLU A 12 11.01 -5.55 0.35
CA GLU A 12 9.70 -5.35 -0.30
C GLU A 12 9.54 -3.93 -0.82
N TRP A 13 9.99 -2.95 -0.03
CA TRP A 13 10.02 -1.55 -0.44
C TRP A 13 10.86 -1.36 -1.69
N SER A 14 11.99 -2.06 -1.81
CA SER A 14 12.89 -1.94 -2.96
C SER A 14 12.25 -2.37 -4.29
N ILE A 15 11.36 -3.35 -4.23
CA ILE A 15 10.57 -3.82 -5.37
C ILE A 15 9.50 -2.78 -5.69
N ILE A 16 8.71 -2.36 -4.70
CA ILE A 16 7.60 -1.44 -4.90
C ILE A 16 8.07 -0.07 -5.40
N GLN A 17 9.15 0.48 -4.83
CA GLN A 17 9.67 1.80 -5.24
C GLN A 17 10.02 1.87 -6.71
N SER A 18 10.47 0.74 -7.30
CA SER A 18 10.83 0.66 -8.72
C SER A 18 9.61 0.76 -9.65
N LEU A 19 8.44 0.37 -9.14
CA LEU A 19 7.16 0.39 -9.86
C LEU A 19 6.42 1.72 -9.73
N LEU A 20 6.83 2.57 -8.79
CA LEU A 20 6.21 3.87 -8.58
C LEU A 20 6.63 4.86 -9.68
N PRO A 21 5.71 5.72 -10.15
CA PRO A 21 5.99 6.63 -11.25
C PRO A 21 7.08 7.65 -10.88
N ASN A 22 8.28 7.48 -11.41
CA ASN A 22 9.47 8.27 -11.08
C ASN A 22 9.54 9.61 -11.84
N LYS A 23 8.56 10.50 -11.62
CA LYS A 23 8.55 11.86 -12.19
C LYS A 23 8.25 12.92 -11.12
N PRO A 24 9.24 13.35 -10.31
CA PRO A 24 9.08 14.59 -9.58
C PRO A 24 9.16 15.74 -10.60
N ARG A 25 8.02 16.38 -10.88
CA ARG A 25 8.02 17.71 -11.51
C ARG A 25 7.84 18.71 -10.35
N GLY A 26 8.93 19.34 -9.91
CA GLY A 26 8.92 20.31 -8.80
C GLY A 26 9.27 19.70 -7.44
N VAL A 27 8.43 19.95 -6.43
CA VAL A 27 8.69 19.69 -5.00
C VAL A 27 9.03 18.20 -4.73
N PRO A 28 10.04 17.91 -3.88
CA PRO A 28 10.35 16.55 -3.44
C PRO A 28 9.11 15.84 -2.91
N ARG A 29 8.94 14.56 -3.27
CA ARG A 29 7.79 13.80 -2.81
C ARG A 29 7.87 13.59 -1.30
N VAL A 30 6.75 13.82 -0.61
CA VAL A 30 6.50 13.26 0.71
C VAL A 30 6.82 11.76 0.65
N ASP A 31 7.52 11.26 1.66
CA ASP A 31 7.98 9.87 1.78
C ASP A 31 6.94 8.86 1.25
N ASP A 32 7.18 8.37 0.03
CA ASP A 32 6.26 7.48 -0.68
C ASP A 32 6.13 6.15 0.07
N ARG A 33 7.16 5.74 0.83
CA ARG A 33 7.12 4.54 1.68
C ARG A 33 6.10 4.68 2.78
N ARG A 34 6.11 5.83 3.44
CA ARG A 34 5.15 6.16 4.50
C ARG A 34 3.71 6.11 3.99
N VAL A 35 3.47 6.65 2.79
CA VAL A 35 2.16 6.66 2.15
C VAL A 35 1.72 5.25 1.73
N ILE A 36 2.62 4.45 1.15
CA ILE A 36 2.30 3.06 0.82
C ILE A 36 1.97 2.25 2.09
N ASN A 37 2.77 2.38 3.16
CA ASN A 37 2.52 1.68 4.42
C ASN A 37 1.15 2.07 5.02
N SER A 38 0.74 3.34 4.90
CA SER A 38 -0.56 3.79 5.39
C SER A 38 -1.74 3.20 4.60
N ILE A 39 -1.58 3.07 3.30
CA ILE A 39 -2.57 2.49 2.39
C ILE A 39 -2.68 0.99 2.65
N LEU A 40 -1.55 0.29 2.82
CA LEU A 40 -1.51 -1.12 3.18
C LEU A 40 -2.13 -1.37 4.56
N TRP A 41 -1.83 -0.52 5.55
CA TRP A 41 -2.48 -0.59 6.86
C TRP A 41 -3.99 -0.49 6.72
N ARG A 42 -4.49 0.51 5.98
CA ARG A 42 -5.93 0.70 5.75
C ARG A 42 -6.57 -0.52 5.09
N PHE A 43 -5.91 -1.13 4.11
CA PHE A 43 -6.44 -2.33 3.46
C PHE A 43 -6.46 -3.55 4.38
N ARG A 44 -5.44 -3.71 5.23
CA ARG A 44 -5.35 -4.82 6.19
C ARG A 44 -6.34 -4.67 7.35
N THR A 45 -6.59 -3.45 7.83
CA THR A 45 -7.50 -3.21 8.96
C THR A 45 -8.95 -3.00 8.53
N GLY A 46 -9.17 -2.56 7.29
CA GLY A 46 -10.50 -2.15 6.80
C GLY A 46 -11.02 -0.85 7.43
N SER A 47 -10.22 -0.20 8.28
CA SER A 47 -10.61 1.01 9.00
C SER A 47 -10.83 2.21 8.07
N PRO A 48 -11.62 3.21 8.49
CA PRO A 48 -11.70 4.51 7.85
C PRO A 48 -10.32 5.17 7.67
N TRP A 49 -10.17 6.00 6.64
CA TRP A 49 -8.94 6.77 6.43
C TRP A 49 -8.61 7.70 7.62
N ALA A 50 -9.63 8.22 8.31
CA ALA A 50 -9.44 9.07 9.48
C ALA A 50 -8.70 8.38 10.64
N ASP A 51 -8.77 7.05 10.71
CA ASP A 51 -8.16 6.26 11.78
C ASP A 51 -6.73 5.79 11.43
N VAL A 52 -6.22 6.20 10.27
CA VAL A 52 -4.85 5.87 9.87
C VAL A 52 -3.89 6.44 10.92
N PRO A 53 -2.96 5.63 11.44
CA PRO A 53 -2.02 6.08 12.46
C PRO A 53 -1.25 7.32 12.02
N GLU A 54 -1.17 8.32 12.91
CA GLU A 54 -0.52 9.61 12.66
C GLU A 54 0.96 9.47 12.26
N ARG A 55 1.62 8.39 12.64
CA ARG A 55 3.00 8.07 12.22
C ARG A 55 3.15 7.98 10.69
N TYR A 56 2.06 7.73 9.97
CA TYR A 56 2.05 7.75 8.52
C TYR A 56 1.82 9.14 7.91
N GLY A 57 1.68 10.16 8.75
CA GLY A 57 1.35 11.52 8.40
C GLY A 57 -0.16 11.74 8.20
N PRO A 58 -0.55 12.93 7.70
CA PRO A 58 -1.95 13.29 7.56
C PRO A 58 -2.71 12.32 6.64
N TYR A 59 -3.84 11.80 7.12
CA TYR A 59 -4.66 10.85 6.36
C TYR A 59 -5.12 11.43 5.01
N THR A 60 -5.33 12.75 4.93
CA THR A 60 -5.71 13.46 3.70
C THR A 60 -4.64 13.33 2.62
N THR A 61 -3.35 13.39 2.99
CA THR A 61 -2.22 13.18 2.07
C THR A 61 -2.22 11.75 1.55
N CYS A 62 -2.43 10.78 2.43
CA CYS A 62 -2.46 9.36 2.08
C CYS A 62 -3.63 9.05 1.13
N TYR A 63 -4.84 9.52 1.46
CA TYR A 63 -6.03 9.38 0.64
C TYR A 63 -5.87 10.04 -0.73
N ASN A 64 -5.42 11.30 -0.78
CA ASN A 64 -5.23 12.02 -2.03
C ASN A 64 -4.20 11.33 -2.93
N ARG A 65 -3.14 10.75 -2.34
CA ARG A 65 -2.16 9.98 -3.09
C ARG A 65 -2.75 8.68 -3.62
N PHE A 66 -3.49 7.94 -2.79
CA PHE A 66 -4.19 6.73 -3.21
C PHE A 66 -5.09 7.01 -4.42
N VAL A 67 -5.92 8.04 -4.35
CA VAL A 67 -6.82 8.43 -5.46
C VAL A 67 -6.04 8.81 -6.71
N ARG A 68 -4.96 9.59 -6.57
CA ARG A 68 -4.12 9.99 -7.72
C ARG A 68 -3.48 8.78 -8.40
N TRP A 69 -2.91 7.86 -7.63
CA TRP A 69 -2.28 6.65 -8.16
C TRP A 69 -3.28 5.66 -8.74
N ARG A 70 -4.49 5.58 -8.18
CA ARG A 70 -5.58 4.79 -8.77
C ARG A 70 -5.98 5.35 -10.13
N LYS A 71 -6.19 6.66 -10.23
CA LYS A 71 -6.52 7.31 -11.52
C LYS A 71 -5.40 7.17 -12.56
N ALA A 72 -4.16 7.07 -12.12
CA ALA A 72 -3.00 6.90 -12.99
C ALA A 72 -2.70 5.42 -13.34
N GLY A 73 -3.48 4.45 -12.85
CA GLY A 73 -3.27 3.01 -13.10
C GLY A 73 -2.04 2.42 -12.38
N VAL A 74 -1.45 3.16 -11.44
CA VAL A 74 -0.24 2.72 -10.71
C VAL A 74 -0.55 1.50 -9.85
N TRP A 75 -1.72 1.48 -9.20
CA TRP A 75 -2.12 0.34 -8.37
C TRP A 75 -2.33 -0.93 -9.19
N ASP A 76 -2.91 -0.80 -10.38
CA ASP A 76 -3.12 -1.96 -11.27
C ASP A 76 -1.77 -2.54 -11.69
N HIS A 77 -0.80 -1.69 -12.03
CA HIS A 77 0.56 -2.12 -12.34
C HIS A 77 1.26 -2.78 -11.14
N VAL A 78 1.21 -2.16 -9.96
CA VAL A 78 1.82 -2.72 -8.74
C VAL A 78 1.20 -4.07 -8.37
N LEU A 79 -0.13 -4.18 -8.39
CA LEU A 79 -0.82 -5.43 -8.09
C LEU A 79 -0.49 -6.53 -9.11
N HIS A 80 -0.38 -6.17 -10.39
CA HIS A 80 0.01 -7.11 -11.44
C HIS A 80 1.43 -7.65 -11.25
N GLU A 81 2.40 -6.77 -10.98
CA GLU A 81 3.80 -7.19 -10.77
C GLU A 81 3.99 -7.97 -9.47
N VAL A 82 3.27 -7.61 -8.40
CA VAL A 82 3.27 -8.40 -7.17
C VAL A 82 2.61 -9.76 -7.40
N ALA A 83 1.48 -9.82 -8.10
CA ALA A 83 0.80 -11.10 -8.40
C ALA A 83 1.69 -12.04 -9.24
N LYS A 84 2.48 -11.50 -10.18
CA LYS A 84 3.51 -12.28 -10.91
C LYS A 84 4.63 -12.78 -10.01
N ALA A 85 5.14 -11.93 -9.12
CA ALA A 85 6.25 -12.26 -8.24
C ALA A 85 5.90 -13.34 -7.20
N PHE A 86 4.62 -13.44 -6.83
CA PHE A 86 4.11 -14.42 -5.87
C PHE A 86 3.24 -15.51 -6.52
N ASP A 87 3.30 -15.72 -7.84
CA ASP A 87 2.57 -16.77 -8.58
C ASP A 87 1.06 -16.88 -8.24
N GLY A 88 0.40 -15.74 -8.02
CA GLY A 88 -1.02 -15.69 -7.63
C GLY A 88 -1.30 -15.99 -6.15
N ASP A 89 -0.30 -16.38 -5.36
CA ASP A 89 -0.37 -16.57 -3.90
C ASP A 89 -0.27 -15.23 -3.15
N ILE A 90 -1.00 -14.20 -3.59
CA ILE A 90 -1.41 -13.15 -2.65
C ILE A 90 -2.51 -13.75 -1.76
N VAL A 91 -2.14 -14.78 -1.00
CA VAL A 91 -2.91 -15.38 0.07
C VAL A 91 -2.97 -14.34 1.17
N MET A 92 -4.13 -13.70 1.24
CA MET A 92 -4.90 -13.74 2.49
C MET A 92 -4.22 -13.17 3.75
N SER A 93 -3.28 -12.21 3.61
CA SER A 93 -2.81 -11.37 4.73
C SER A 93 -3.32 -9.93 4.65
N LEU A 94 -3.99 -9.58 3.54
CA LEU A 94 -4.69 -8.31 3.34
C LEU A 94 -6.14 -8.33 3.86
N CYS A 95 -6.64 -9.46 4.37
CA CYS A 95 -7.97 -9.56 4.96
C CYS A 95 -7.96 -10.48 6.19
N PRO A 96 -7.95 -9.95 7.43
CA PRO A 96 -8.18 -10.76 8.61
C PRO A 96 -9.70 -10.84 8.85
N SER A 97 -10.46 -11.44 7.92
CA SER A 97 -11.78 -12.01 8.26
C SER A 97 -12.35 -12.87 7.13
N ARG A 98 -12.65 -14.12 7.50
CA ARG A 98 -13.50 -15.12 6.83
C ARG A 98 -12.93 -15.85 5.61
N SER A 99 -12.42 -17.03 5.95
CA SER A 99 -12.70 -18.31 5.30
C SER A 99 -13.78 -18.27 4.22
N LEU A 100 -13.43 -18.66 3.00
CA LEU A 100 -14.34 -19.40 2.13
C LEU A 100 -13.54 -20.38 1.29
N ARG A 101 -13.73 -21.64 1.66
CA ARG A 101 -13.35 -22.86 0.95
C ARG A 101 -14.20 -22.91 -0.33
N LEU A 102 -13.55 -22.94 -1.50
CA LEU A 102 -14.24 -23.11 -2.78
C LEU A 102 -14.57 -24.60 -3.00
N LYS A 103 -15.83 -24.89 -3.26
CA LYS A 103 -16.29 -26.02 -4.08
C LYS A 103 -16.67 -25.45 -5.43
#